data_AF-A0A8B7AEN5-F1
#
_entry.id   AF-A0A8B7AEN5-F1
#
_cell.length_a   1.000
_cell.length_b   1.000
_cell.length_c   1.000
_cell.angle_alpha   90.00
_cell.angle_beta   90.00
_cell.angle_gamma   90.00
#
_symmetry.space_group_name_H-M   'P 1'
#
loop_
_entity.id
_entity.type
_entity.pdbx_description
1 polymer ?
#
loop_
_entity_poly.entity_id
_entity_poly.type
_entity_poly.pdbx_seq_one_letter_code
_entity_poly.pdbx_strand_id
1 'polypeptide(L)'
;MMPKKSRRTASKNIGLTCPFAGSCEVSKVQRRHCPACRLQKCLNVGMRKDMILSAEALALRRAKQAQQRAEQAPMQLSKEQKKLIQTLLEAHTCHMGNMFDQFVQFRPPAHLFIHHHQPWPTLAPVLPLLKHFADISTFMVQQVIKFTKDLPFFRSLPMEDQISLLKGAAVEICHIALNTTFCLQTQNFLCGPLRYTMEDGIQDRSGVTQREEIDQVQEEMALTLQSFIKGQHSRPHNRFLYAKLLGLLADLRSINNAYGYQIQHLQGLAAMMPLLQEICS
;
A
#
# COMPACT_ATOMS: atom_id res chain seq x y z
N MET A 1 47.91 10.21 -12.14
CA MET A 1 46.84 10.07 -13.18
C MET A 1 47.04 11.11 -14.28
N MET A 2 47.04 10.75 -15.57
CA MET A 2 47.32 11.72 -16.65
C MET A 2 46.25 12.83 -16.79
N PRO A 3 46.65 14.10 -17.01
CA PRO A 3 45.74 15.21 -17.28
C PRO A 3 44.84 14.94 -18.50
N LYS A 4 43.58 15.39 -18.46
CA LYS A 4 42.58 15.15 -19.52
C LYS A 4 43.08 15.45 -20.95
N LYS A 5 43.83 16.55 -21.14
CA LYS A 5 44.38 16.93 -22.46
C LYS A 5 45.52 16.00 -22.91
N SER A 6 46.47 15.68 -22.03
CA SER A 6 47.57 14.74 -22.31
C SER A 6 47.08 13.31 -22.53
N ARG A 7 45.98 12.91 -21.84
CA ARG A 7 45.30 11.63 -22.03
C ARG A 7 44.76 11.45 -23.45
N ARG A 8 44.08 12.46 -23.99
CA ARG A 8 43.55 12.43 -25.37
C ARG A 8 44.67 12.30 -26.41
N THR A 9 45.78 13.01 -26.19
CA THR A 9 46.95 12.94 -27.05
C THR A 9 47.63 11.57 -26.99
N ALA A 10 47.85 11.05 -25.77
CA ALA A 10 48.46 9.74 -25.56
C ALA A 10 47.62 8.60 -26.16
N SER A 11 46.29 8.63 -26.01
CA SER A 11 45.38 7.63 -26.57
C SER A 11 45.31 7.64 -28.10
N LYS A 12 45.47 8.80 -28.75
CA LYS A 12 45.37 8.92 -30.21
C LYS A 12 46.67 8.57 -30.96
N ASN A 13 47.76 8.25 -30.25
CA ASN A 13 49.07 7.95 -30.86
C ASN A 13 49.54 9.04 -31.85
N ILE A 14 49.15 10.29 -31.61
CA ILE A 14 49.56 11.41 -32.47
C ILE A 14 51.03 11.68 -32.17
N GLY A 15 51.89 11.46 -33.16
CA GLY A 15 53.29 11.88 -33.11
C GLY A 15 53.33 13.40 -32.98
N LEU A 16 53.58 13.89 -31.77
CA LEU A 16 53.71 15.32 -31.52
C LEU A 16 55.17 15.71 -31.63
N THR A 17 55.47 16.61 -32.55
CA THR A 17 56.80 17.21 -32.70
C THR A 17 56.83 18.56 -32.01
N CYS A 18 57.93 18.85 -31.30
CA CYS A 18 58.15 20.17 -30.76
C CYS A 18 58.57 21.12 -31.89
N PRO A 19 57.92 22.29 -32.07
CA PRO A 19 58.32 23.27 -33.09
C PRO A 19 59.60 24.05 -32.71
N PHE A 20 60.09 23.85 -31.49
CA PHE A 20 61.33 24.43 -30.95
C PHE A 20 62.37 23.32 -30.70
N ALA A 21 63.27 23.48 -29.72
CA ALA A 21 64.35 22.55 -29.40
C ALA A 21 63.99 21.35 -28.50
N GLY A 22 62.71 21.06 -28.26
CA GLY A 22 62.29 19.93 -27.40
C GLY A 22 62.46 20.16 -25.89
N SER A 23 62.89 21.35 -25.46
CA SER A 23 63.20 21.73 -24.08
C SER A 23 62.27 22.81 -23.50
N CYS A 24 61.09 23.02 -24.09
CA CYS A 24 60.18 24.09 -23.65
C CYS A 24 59.79 23.97 -22.17
N GLU A 25 59.82 25.10 -21.46
CA GLU A 25 59.35 25.16 -20.07
C GLU A 25 57.83 24.93 -19.99
N VAL A 26 57.40 23.99 -19.14
CA VAL A 26 55.98 23.66 -18.94
C VAL A 26 55.53 24.15 -17.57
N SER A 27 55.03 25.39 -17.54
CA SER A 27 54.46 26.07 -16.36
C SER A 27 52.93 26.21 -16.47
N LYS A 28 52.24 26.71 -15.41
CA LYS A 28 50.77 26.90 -15.43
C LYS A 28 50.32 27.80 -16.59
N VAL A 29 51.11 28.82 -16.90
CA VAL A 29 50.86 29.82 -17.95
C VAL A 29 51.24 29.25 -19.32
N GLN A 30 52.42 28.62 -19.41
CA GLN A 30 53.00 28.27 -20.71
C GLN A 30 52.69 26.84 -21.20
N ARG A 31 52.06 25.98 -20.39
CA ARG A 31 51.70 24.58 -20.74
C ARG A 31 50.84 24.38 -21.99
N ARG A 32 50.33 25.45 -22.63
CA ARG A 32 49.58 25.37 -23.89
C ARG A 32 50.46 25.58 -25.14
N HIS A 33 51.65 26.16 -24.99
CA HIS A 33 52.53 26.53 -26.12
C HIS A 33 53.15 25.33 -26.83
N CYS A 34 53.49 24.26 -26.10
CA CYS A 34 54.05 23.05 -26.71
C CYS A 34 53.37 21.78 -26.18
N PRO A 35 52.46 21.17 -26.97
CA PRO A 35 51.83 19.90 -26.63
C PRO A 35 52.82 18.73 -26.48
N ALA A 36 53.91 18.72 -27.27
CA ALA A 36 54.94 17.68 -27.26
C ALA A 36 55.70 17.66 -25.93
N CYS A 37 56.32 18.78 -25.54
CA CYS A 37 57.03 18.93 -24.27
C CYS A 37 56.11 18.72 -23.05
N ARG A 38 54.83 19.09 -23.17
CA ARG A 38 53.83 18.83 -22.12
C ARG A 38 53.56 17.34 -21.94
N LEU A 39 53.38 16.59 -23.03
CA LEU A 39 53.18 15.14 -22.96
C LEU A 39 54.44 14.46 -22.42
N GLN A 40 55.62 14.86 -22.90
CA GLN A 40 56.91 14.35 -22.43
C GLN A 40 57.09 14.57 -20.93
N LYS A 41 56.80 15.78 -20.42
CA LYS A 41 56.83 16.04 -18.98
C LYS A 41 55.87 15.16 -18.19
N CYS A 42 54.68 14.85 -18.74
CA CYS A 42 53.74 13.91 -18.08
C CYS A 42 54.32 12.50 -17.98
N LEU A 43 55.00 12.02 -19.03
CA LEU A 43 55.65 10.72 -19.03
C LEU A 43 56.87 10.69 -18.08
N ASN A 44 57.69 11.74 -18.07
CA ASN A 44 58.87 11.87 -17.23
C ASN A 44 58.55 11.87 -15.72
N VAL A 45 57.38 12.37 -15.31
CA VAL A 45 56.91 12.28 -13.92
C VAL A 45 56.21 10.95 -13.60
N GLY A 46 56.39 9.93 -14.43
CA GLY A 46 55.92 8.57 -14.21
C GLY A 46 54.46 8.32 -14.58
N MET A 47 53.79 9.21 -15.32
CA MET A 47 52.43 8.94 -15.77
C MET A 47 52.45 7.92 -16.91
N ARG A 48 51.71 6.84 -16.71
CA ARG A 48 51.67 5.68 -17.61
C ARG A 48 50.50 5.75 -18.60
N LYS A 49 50.76 5.46 -19.88
CA LYS A 49 49.77 5.47 -20.96
C LYS A 49 48.84 4.26 -20.90
N ASP A 50 49.36 3.11 -20.50
CA ASP A 50 48.64 1.85 -20.28
C ASP A 50 47.64 1.92 -19.12
N MET A 51 47.78 2.90 -18.23
CA MET A 51 46.80 3.21 -17.17
C MET A 51 45.64 4.10 -17.66
N ILE A 52 45.56 4.39 -18.95
CA ILE A 52 44.41 5.04 -19.58
C ILE A 52 43.46 3.95 -20.06
N LEU A 53 42.22 3.96 -19.55
CA LEU A 53 41.16 3.04 -20.02
C LEU A 53 41.06 3.07 -21.54
N SER A 54 41.05 1.88 -22.15
CA SER A 54 40.81 1.73 -23.58
C SER A 54 39.42 2.26 -23.96
N ALA A 55 39.23 2.55 -25.25
CA ALA A 55 37.92 2.94 -25.76
C ALA A 55 36.86 1.87 -25.45
N GLU A 56 37.24 0.61 -25.56
CA GLU A 56 36.41 -0.57 -25.23
C GLU A 56 36.04 -0.61 -23.74
N ALA A 57 37.01 -0.44 -22.83
CA ALA A 57 36.74 -0.45 -21.39
C ALA A 57 35.83 0.73 -20.97
N LEU A 58 35.97 1.88 -21.63
CA LEU A 58 35.07 3.02 -21.41
C LEU A 58 33.67 2.78 -21.97
N ALA A 59 33.55 2.15 -23.15
CA ALA A 59 32.28 1.76 -23.74
C ALA A 59 31.56 0.73 -22.87
N LEU A 60 32.26 -0.30 -22.39
CA LEU A 60 31.72 -1.31 -21.48
C LEU A 60 31.22 -0.69 -20.16
N ARG A 61 32.00 0.24 -19.58
CA ARG A 61 31.58 0.96 -18.37
C ARG A 61 30.33 1.81 -18.61
N ARG A 62 30.23 2.48 -19.76
CA ARG A 62 29.03 3.24 -20.15
C ARG A 62 27.82 2.33 -20.36
N ALA A 63 28.00 1.19 -21.02
CA ALA A 63 26.95 0.21 -21.25
C ALA A 63 26.42 -0.35 -19.92
N LYS A 64 27.30 -0.78 -19.01
CA LYS A 64 26.93 -1.26 -17.67
C LYS A 64 26.18 -0.20 -16.86
N GLN A 65 26.61 1.05 -16.95
CA GLN A 65 25.98 2.17 -16.24
C GLN A 65 24.67 2.64 -16.90
N ALA A 66 24.46 2.36 -18.18
CA ALA A 66 23.18 2.56 -18.88
C ALA A 66 22.20 1.43 -18.52
N GLN A 67 22.68 0.19 -18.49
CA GLN A 67 21.89 -0.97 -18.07
C GLN A 67 21.40 -0.82 -16.62
N GLN A 68 22.28 -0.47 -15.68
CA GLN A 68 21.89 -0.20 -14.28
C GLN A 68 20.86 0.94 -14.16
N ARG A 69 20.95 1.97 -15.01
CA ARG A 69 19.97 3.07 -15.04
C ARG A 69 18.64 2.66 -15.65
N ALA A 70 18.64 1.73 -16.60
CA ALA A 70 17.42 1.16 -17.16
C ALA A 70 16.74 0.21 -16.15
N GLU A 71 17.51 -0.60 -15.43
CA GLU A 71 17.02 -1.49 -14.36
C GLU A 71 16.48 -0.70 -13.14
N GLN A 72 17.03 0.49 -12.86
CA GLN A 72 16.59 1.39 -11.79
C GLN A 72 15.62 2.48 -12.27
N ALA A 73 15.18 2.42 -13.53
CA ALA A 73 14.19 3.37 -14.03
C ALA A 73 12.88 3.18 -13.23
N PRO A 74 12.25 4.27 -12.74
CA PRO A 74 10.95 4.17 -12.08
C PRO A 74 9.99 3.47 -13.03
N MET A 75 9.27 2.45 -12.54
CA MET A 75 8.21 1.80 -13.31
C MET A 75 7.16 2.86 -13.65
N GLN A 76 7.14 3.30 -14.91
CA GLN A 76 6.21 4.33 -15.38
C GLN A 76 4.89 3.66 -15.73
N LEU A 77 3.82 4.06 -15.05
CA LEU A 77 2.47 3.60 -15.38
C LEU A 77 2.05 4.06 -16.78
N SER A 78 1.40 3.18 -17.55
CA SER A 78 0.80 3.52 -18.84
C SER A 78 -0.32 4.55 -18.68
N LYS A 79 -0.74 5.20 -19.78
CA LYS A 79 -1.85 6.17 -19.75
C LYS A 79 -3.16 5.50 -19.32
N GLU A 80 -3.37 4.28 -19.79
CA GLU A 80 -4.53 3.43 -19.50
C GLU A 80 -4.54 3.02 -18.02
N GLN A 81 -3.38 2.62 -17.47
CA GLN A 81 -3.24 2.29 -16.05
C GLN A 81 -3.54 3.50 -15.16
N LYS A 82 -3.03 4.68 -15.52
CA LYS A 82 -3.32 5.93 -14.78
C LYS A 82 -4.80 6.26 -14.80
N LYS A 83 -5.46 6.12 -15.96
CA LYS A 83 -6.90 6.35 -16.10
C LYS A 83 -7.71 5.38 -15.23
N LEU A 84 -7.37 4.09 -15.24
CA LEU A 84 -8.03 3.09 -14.40
C LEU A 84 -7.87 3.40 -12.90
N ILE A 85 -6.65 3.73 -12.45
CA ILE A 85 -6.39 4.10 -11.05
C ILE A 85 -7.24 5.32 -10.67
N GLN A 86 -7.30 6.33 -11.53
CA GLN A 86 -8.10 7.53 -11.28
C GLN A 86 -9.59 7.18 -11.11
N THR A 87 -10.16 6.39 -12.03
CA THR A 87 -11.56 5.95 -11.94
C THR A 87 -11.84 5.18 -10.65
N LEU A 88 -10.94 4.26 -10.24
CA LEU A 88 -11.08 3.51 -8.99
C LEU A 88 -11.06 4.42 -7.77
N LEU A 89 -10.13 5.37 -7.72
CA LEU A 89 -10.00 6.31 -6.59
C LEU A 89 -11.20 7.25 -6.50
N GLU A 90 -11.70 7.76 -7.62
CA GLU A 90 -12.87 8.63 -7.67
C GLU A 90 -14.13 7.89 -7.19
N ALA A 91 -14.39 6.69 -7.71
CA ALA A 91 -15.53 5.88 -7.29
C ALA A 91 -15.44 5.51 -5.80
N HIS A 92 -14.25 5.11 -5.33
CA HIS A 92 -14.03 4.79 -3.92
C HIS A 92 -14.27 6.01 -3.04
N THR A 93 -13.73 7.17 -3.40
CA THR A 93 -13.90 8.41 -2.62
C THR A 93 -15.37 8.84 -2.56
N CYS A 94 -16.11 8.69 -3.67
CA CYS A 94 -17.51 9.08 -3.77
C CYS A 94 -18.42 8.27 -2.83
N HIS A 95 -18.24 6.94 -2.79
CA HIS A 95 -19.18 6.05 -2.08
C HIS A 95 -18.66 5.53 -0.73
N MET A 96 -17.34 5.35 -0.61
CA MET A 96 -16.72 4.76 0.57
C MET A 96 -15.99 5.80 1.44
N GLY A 97 -15.57 6.92 0.85
CA GLY A 97 -14.69 7.90 1.51
C GLY A 97 -15.28 8.54 2.78
N ASN A 98 -16.59 8.78 2.79
CA ASN A 98 -17.31 9.39 3.91
C ASN A 98 -18.49 8.55 4.41
N MET A 99 -18.53 7.25 4.05
CA MET A 99 -19.66 6.38 4.39
C MET A 99 -19.83 6.24 5.91
N PHE A 100 -18.71 6.19 6.65
CA PHE A 100 -18.70 5.99 8.09
C PHE A 100 -19.24 7.21 8.86
N ASP A 101 -19.08 8.42 8.34
CA ASP A 101 -19.64 9.65 8.93
C ASP A 101 -21.17 9.63 8.90
N GLN A 102 -21.77 8.88 7.96
CA GLN A 102 -23.21 8.76 7.81
C GLN A 102 -23.83 7.76 8.79
N PHE A 103 -23.03 7.02 9.57
CA PHE A 103 -23.55 6.04 10.52
C PHE A 103 -24.46 6.69 11.59
N VAL A 104 -24.25 7.98 11.89
CA VAL A 104 -25.11 8.77 12.78
C VAL A 104 -26.58 8.84 12.35
N GLN A 105 -26.86 8.61 11.07
CA GLN A 105 -28.22 8.68 10.52
C GLN A 105 -29.04 7.43 10.88
N PHE A 106 -28.40 6.35 11.33
CA PHE A 106 -29.02 5.06 11.59
C PHE A 106 -29.37 4.84 13.07
N ARG A 107 -29.77 5.91 13.76
CA ARG A 107 -30.21 5.89 15.17
C ARG A 107 -29.25 5.13 16.10
N PRO A 108 -27.95 5.49 16.12
CA PRO A 108 -26.99 4.87 17.03
C PRO A 108 -27.41 5.03 18.50
N PRO A 109 -27.21 3.98 19.33
CA PRO A 109 -27.31 4.11 20.77
C PRO A 109 -26.45 5.25 21.34
N ALA A 110 -26.95 5.93 22.37
CA ALA A 110 -26.29 7.11 22.93
C ALA A 110 -24.85 6.86 23.41
N HIS A 111 -24.54 5.64 23.88
CA HIS A 111 -23.20 5.29 24.38
C HIS A 111 -22.12 5.35 23.29
N LEU A 112 -22.48 5.17 22.01
CA LEU A 112 -21.54 5.25 20.90
C LEU A 112 -21.00 6.67 20.64
N PHE A 113 -21.66 7.70 21.18
CA PHE A 113 -21.20 9.09 21.11
C PHE A 113 -20.29 9.49 22.29
N ILE A 114 -20.21 8.68 23.35
CA ILE A 114 -19.60 9.08 24.62
C ILE A 114 -18.09 8.82 24.59
N HIS A 115 -17.29 9.88 24.73
CA HIS A 115 -15.82 9.81 24.76
C HIS A 115 -15.22 9.42 26.13
N HIS A 116 -16.04 9.23 27.17
CA HIS A 116 -15.58 8.98 28.53
C HIS A 116 -15.94 7.58 29.04
N HIS A 117 -14.96 6.94 29.67
CA HIS A 117 -15.12 5.74 30.51
C HIS A 117 -16.09 6.04 31.65
N GLN A 118 -17.38 5.81 31.44
CA GLN A 118 -18.34 5.61 32.52
C GLN A 118 -18.61 4.10 32.64
N PRO A 119 -18.67 3.54 33.86
CA PRO A 119 -19.04 2.15 34.04
C PRO A 119 -20.43 1.92 33.45
N TRP A 120 -20.54 0.85 32.66
CA TRP A 120 -21.75 0.38 32.03
C TRP A 120 -22.92 0.31 33.05
N PRO A 121 -24.08 0.94 32.82
CA PRO A 121 -25.29 0.52 33.52
C PRO A 121 -25.68 -0.84 32.94
N THR A 122 -25.58 -1.88 33.75
CA THR A 122 -25.59 -3.34 33.48
C THR A 122 -26.76 -3.89 32.63
N LEU A 123 -27.62 -3.04 32.07
CA LEU A 123 -28.91 -3.35 31.46
C LEU A 123 -29.27 -2.42 30.26
N ALA A 124 -28.31 -2.00 29.45
CA ALA A 124 -28.65 -1.39 28.16
C ALA A 124 -29.31 -2.46 27.25
N PRO A 125 -30.48 -2.20 26.65
CA PRO A 125 -31.13 -3.18 25.80
C PRO A 125 -30.28 -3.46 24.54
N VAL A 126 -30.02 -4.74 24.29
CA VAL A 126 -29.23 -5.27 23.16
C VAL A 126 -29.91 -4.98 21.80
N LEU A 127 -31.25 -4.97 21.78
CA LEU A 127 -32.06 -4.83 20.56
C LEU A 127 -31.84 -3.52 19.76
N PRO A 128 -31.76 -2.32 20.38
CA PRO A 128 -31.39 -1.09 19.68
C PRO A 128 -30.03 -1.11 18.98
N LEU A 129 -29.02 -1.74 19.59
CA LEU A 129 -27.68 -1.82 19.00
C LEU A 129 -27.66 -2.79 17.80
N LEU A 130 -28.32 -3.95 17.95
CA LEU A 130 -28.47 -4.92 16.87
C LEU A 130 -29.14 -4.32 15.63
N LYS A 131 -30.22 -3.54 15.84
CA LYS A 131 -30.92 -2.85 14.76
C LYS A 131 -30.03 -1.81 14.08
N HIS A 132 -29.26 -1.06 14.87
CA HIS A 132 -28.29 -0.11 14.34
C HIS A 132 -27.24 -0.82 13.46
N PHE A 133 -26.69 -1.95 13.92
CA PHE A 133 -25.76 -2.75 13.13
C PHE A 133 -26.36 -3.31 11.85
N ALA A 134 -27.62 -3.74 11.89
CA ALA A 134 -28.35 -4.20 10.72
C ALA A 134 -28.51 -3.10 9.66
N ASP A 135 -28.89 -1.90 10.09
CA ASP A 135 -29.11 -0.77 9.21
C ASP A 135 -27.78 -0.28 8.60
N ILE A 136 -26.72 -0.09 9.40
CA ILE A 136 -25.42 0.36 8.87
C ILE A 136 -24.79 -0.69 7.95
N SER A 137 -24.90 -1.99 8.26
CA SER A 137 -24.36 -3.05 7.40
C SER A 137 -25.06 -3.11 6.05
N THR A 138 -26.39 -2.95 6.04
CA THR A 138 -27.16 -2.83 4.80
C THR A 138 -26.70 -1.61 3.99
N PHE A 139 -26.52 -0.47 4.66
CA PHE A 139 -25.99 0.74 4.02
C PHE A 139 -24.58 0.53 3.45
N MET A 140 -23.68 -0.13 4.17
CA MET A 140 -22.34 -0.43 3.68
C MET A 140 -22.37 -1.24 2.39
N VAL A 141 -23.20 -2.31 2.34
CA VAL A 141 -23.37 -3.12 1.13
C VAL A 141 -23.92 -2.28 -0.02
N GLN A 142 -24.88 -1.38 0.25
CA GLN A 142 -25.39 -0.47 -0.78
C GLN A 142 -24.31 0.47 -1.33
N GLN A 143 -23.40 0.97 -0.49
CA GLN A 143 -22.27 1.79 -0.95
C GLN A 143 -21.30 0.98 -1.81
N VAL A 144 -21.03 -0.28 -1.45
CA VAL A 144 -20.23 -1.19 -2.29
C VAL A 144 -20.91 -1.41 -3.64
N ILE A 145 -22.22 -1.66 -3.68
CA ILE A 145 -22.96 -1.81 -4.94
C ILE A 145 -22.85 -0.53 -5.79
N LYS A 146 -23.03 0.66 -5.20
CA LYS A 146 -22.87 1.94 -5.93
C LYS A 146 -21.45 2.14 -6.44
N PHE A 147 -20.45 1.84 -5.61
CA PHE A 147 -19.04 1.85 -6.00
C PHE A 147 -18.78 0.97 -7.23
N THR A 148 -19.26 -0.28 -7.23
CA THR A 148 -19.05 -1.19 -8.38
C THR A 148 -19.73 -0.71 -9.66
N LYS A 149 -20.89 -0.04 -9.57
CA LYS A 149 -21.62 0.49 -10.73
C LYS A 149 -20.87 1.63 -11.45
N ASP A 150 -20.04 2.37 -10.73
CA ASP A 150 -19.21 3.44 -11.28
C ASP A 150 -17.92 2.92 -11.94
N LEU A 151 -17.64 1.61 -11.87
CA LEU A 151 -16.50 0.98 -12.52
C LEU A 151 -16.88 0.50 -13.93
N PRO A 152 -16.31 1.07 -15.01
CA PRO A 152 -16.68 0.72 -16.38
C PRO A 152 -16.50 -0.77 -16.70
N PHE A 153 -15.44 -1.39 -16.18
CA PHE A 153 -15.13 -2.80 -16.39
C PHE A 153 -16.14 -3.73 -15.70
N PHE A 154 -16.59 -3.37 -14.50
CA PHE A 154 -17.61 -4.13 -13.79
C PHE A 154 -18.96 -4.01 -14.51
N ARG A 155 -19.34 -2.80 -14.92
CA ARG A 155 -20.59 -2.54 -15.65
C ARG A 155 -20.66 -3.23 -17.01
N SER A 156 -19.52 -3.53 -17.63
CA SER A 156 -19.46 -4.27 -18.89
C SER A 156 -19.65 -5.79 -18.74
N LEU A 157 -19.60 -6.34 -17.52
CA LEU A 157 -19.81 -7.76 -17.29
C LEU A 157 -21.29 -8.16 -17.45
N PRO A 158 -21.58 -9.42 -17.78
CA PRO A 158 -22.92 -9.98 -17.68
C PRO A 158 -23.55 -9.75 -16.30
N MET A 159 -24.88 -9.59 -16.23
CA MET A 159 -25.57 -9.34 -14.97
C MET A 159 -25.36 -10.48 -13.95
N GLU A 160 -25.31 -11.73 -14.41
CA GLU A 160 -25.05 -12.90 -13.56
C GLU A 160 -23.66 -12.84 -12.91
N ASP A 161 -22.65 -12.39 -13.66
CA ASP A 161 -21.29 -12.22 -13.15
C ASP A 161 -21.20 -11.06 -12.16
N GLN A 162 -21.89 -9.94 -12.44
CA GLN A 162 -21.95 -8.81 -11.50
C GLN A 162 -22.56 -9.23 -10.16
N ILE A 163 -23.67 -9.99 -10.19
CA ILE A 163 -24.33 -10.51 -8.99
C ILE A 163 -23.40 -11.48 -8.25
N SER A 164 -22.80 -12.43 -8.97
CA SER A 164 -21.91 -13.44 -8.37
C SER A 164 -20.68 -12.81 -7.71
N LEU A 165 -20.09 -11.80 -8.34
CA LEU A 165 -18.96 -11.05 -7.78
C LEU A 165 -19.37 -10.26 -6.53
N LEU A 166 -20.54 -9.61 -6.54
CA LEU A 166 -21.04 -8.89 -5.37
C LEU A 166 -21.35 -9.83 -4.21
N LYS A 167 -21.99 -10.97 -4.47
CA LYS A 167 -22.21 -12.02 -3.46
C LYS A 167 -20.88 -12.51 -2.85
N GLY A 168 -19.88 -12.75 -3.70
CA GLY A 168 -18.59 -13.27 -3.26
C GLY A 168 -17.69 -12.27 -2.54
N ALA A 169 -17.88 -10.96 -2.70
CA ALA A 169 -16.91 -9.96 -2.24
C ALA A 169 -17.49 -8.78 -1.43
N ALA A 170 -18.80 -8.50 -1.47
CA ALA A 170 -19.33 -7.26 -0.89
C ALA A 170 -19.08 -7.16 0.63
N VAL A 171 -19.31 -8.24 1.36
CA VAL A 171 -19.06 -8.31 2.81
C VAL A 171 -17.57 -8.19 3.12
N GLU A 172 -16.73 -8.84 2.32
CA GLU A 172 -15.27 -8.76 2.39
C GLU A 172 -14.77 -7.32 2.24
N ILE A 173 -15.32 -6.59 1.27
CA ILE A 173 -15.01 -5.17 1.05
C ILE A 173 -15.49 -4.31 2.23
N CYS A 174 -16.68 -4.57 2.78
CA CYS A 174 -17.16 -3.87 3.97
C CYS A 174 -16.23 -4.09 5.18
N HIS A 175 -15.77 -5.33 5.40
CA HIS A 175 -14.82 -5.63 6.47
C HIS A 175 -13.48 -4.92 6.28
N ILE A 176 -12.91 -4.94 5.07
CA ILE A 176 -11.67 -4.20 4.76
C ILE A 176 -11.86 -2.72 5.06
N ALA A 177 -12.94 -2.12 4.55
CA ALA A 177 -13.23 -0.71 4.72
C ALA A 177 -13.39 -0.36 6.21
N LEU A 178 -14.16 -1.13 6.97
CA LEU A 178 -14.37 -0.89 8.40
C LEU A 178 -13.05 -1.00 9.18
N ASN A 179 -12.21 -1.98 8.86
CA ASN A 179 -10.90 -2.14 9.52
C ASN A 179 -9.97 -0.94 9.30
N THR A 180 -10.15 -0.14 8.24
CA THR A 180 -9.39 1.11 8.07
C THR A 180 -9.71 2.18 9.13
N THR A 181 -10.84 2.04 9.82
CA THR A 181 -11.27 2.94 10.90
C THR A 181 -10.79 2.48 12.29
N PHE A 182 -10.17 1.31 12.38
CA PHE A 182 -9.73 0.74 13.65
C PHE A 182 -8.46 1.42 14.18
N CYS A 183 -8.53 1.92 15.41
CA CYS A 183 -7.41 2.52 16.10
C CYS A 183 -6.76 1.51 17.07
N LEU A 184 -5.56 1.04 16.73
CA LEU A 184 -4.79 0.10 17.57
C LEU A 184 -4.48 0.63 18.97
N GLN A 185 -4.36 1.94 19.15
CA GLN A 185 -4.03 2.53 20.45
C GLN A 185 -5.20 2.47 21.41
N THR A 186 -6.41 2.71 20.91
CA THR A 186 -7.60 2.75 21.76
C THR A 186 -8.37 1.43 21.73
N GLN A 187 -8.10 0.55 20.75
CA GLN A 187 -8.86 -0.68 20.47
C GLN A 187 -10.33 -0.38 20.11
N ASN A 188 -10.57 0.65 19.28
CA ASN A 188 -11.92 1.02 18.84
C ASN A 188 -11.98 1.31 17.35
N PHE A 189 -13.16 1.13 16.77
CA PHE A 189 -13.50 1.65 15.45
C PHE A 189 -13.98 3.09 15.58
N LEU A 190 -13.41 3.98 14.78
CA LEU A 190 -13.71 5.41 14.75
C LEU A 190 -14.45 5.76 13.46
N CYS A 191 -15.78 5.73 13.51
CA CYS A 191 -16.65 5.95 12.35
C CYS A 191 -17.34 7.31 12.48
N GLY A 192 -16.68 8.36 11.98
CA GLY A 192 -17.13 9.74 12.19
C GLY A 192 -17.16 10.09 13.69
N PRO A 193 -18.31 10.55 14.23
CA PRO A 193 -18.42 10.85 15.65
C PRO A 193 -18.80 9.63 16.51
N LEU A 194 -18.94 8.44 15.91
CA LEU A 194 -19.28 7.21 16.61
C LEU A 194 -18.02 6.40 16.92
N ARG A 195 -17.97 5.86 18.14
CA ARG A 195 -16.93 4.97 18.63
C ARG A 195 -17.54 3.61 18.94
N TYR A 196 -17.03 2.56 18.29
CA TYR A 196 -17.41 1.18 18.57
C TYR A 196 -16.25 0.45 19.22
N THR A 197 -16.57 -0.32 20.25
CA THR A 197 -15.67 -1.20 20.98
C THR A 197 -15.79 -2.63 20.43
N MET A 198 -14.87 -3.52 20.82
CA MET A 198 -14.98 -4.93 20.44
C MET A 198 -16.16 -5.60 21.16
N GLU A 199 -16.46 -5.13 22.37
CA GLU A 199 -17.52 -5.60 23.25
C GLU A 199 -18.93 -5.32 22.70
N ASP A 200 -19.09 -4.23 21.93
CA ASP A 200 -20.36 -3.88 21.27
C ASP A 200 -20.80 -5.00 20.29
N GLY A 201 -19.87 -5.70 19.64
CA GLY A 201 -20.16 -6.84 18.78
C GLY A 201 -20.40 -8.18 19.51
N ILE A 202 -20.09 -8.24 20.81
CA ILE A 202 -20.19 -9.46 21.63
C ILE A 202 -21.53 -9.49 22.39
N GLN A 203 -22.06 -8.33 22.79
CA GLN A 203 -23.32 -8.24 23.54
C GLN A 203 -24.56 -8.71 22.78
N ASP A 204 -24.47 -8.85 21.45
CA ASP A 204 -25.51 -9.44 20.60
C ASP A 204 -25.70 -10.95 20.77
N ARG A 205 -24.90 -11.61 21.62
CA ARG A 205 -25.01 -13.04 21.90
C ARG A 205 -25.66 -13.30 23.26
N SER A 206 -26.98 -13.13 23.34
CA SER A 206 -27.77 -13.49 24.51
C SER A 206 -27.71 -14.99 24.89
N GLY A 207 -27.09 -15.85 24.08
CA GLY A 207 -26.90 -17.29 24.34
C GLY A 207 -25.50 -17.75 24.73
N VAL A 208 -24.52 -16.85 24.91
CA VAL A 208 -23.13 -17.25 25.25
C VAL A 208 -22.94 -17.33 26.76
N THR A 209 -22.66 -18.54 27.24
CA THR A 209 -22.45 -18.88 28.66
C THR A 209 -21.00 -18.73 29.13
N GLN A 210 -20.02 -18.81 28.22
CA GLN A 210 -18.58 -18.77 28.53
C GLN A 210 -17.93 -17.48 28.03
N ARG A 211 -18.39 -16.32 28.53
CA ARG A 211 -17.90 -15.01 28.06
C ARG A 211 -16.43 -14.79 28.38
N GLU A 212 -15.98 -15.14 29.58
CA GLU A 212 -14.60 -14.94 30.03
C GLU A 212 -13.58 -15.70 29.17
N GLU A 213 -13.87 -16.94 28.80
CA GLU A 213 -12.99 -17.74 27.93
C GLU A 213 -12.93 -17.15 26.51
N ILE A 214 -14.05 -16.66 25.99
CA ILE A 214 -14.09 -16.03 24.66
C ILE A 214 -13.32 -14.72 24.66
N ASP A 215 -13.48 -13.89 25.69
CA ASP A 215 -12.75 -12.63 25.83
C ASP A 215 -11.24 -12.88 25.90
N GLN A 216 -10.82 -13.89 26.65
CA GLN A 216 -9.40 -14.27 26.77
C GLN A 216 -8.80 -14.74 25.43
N VAL A 217 -9.54 -15.57 24.67
CA VAL A 217 -9.09 -16.04 23.35
C VAL A 217 -9.06 -14.90 22.33
N GLN A 218 -10.02 -13.98 22.38
CA GLN A 218 -10.04 -12.81 21.50
C GLN A 218 -8.89 -11.84 21.81
N GLU A 219 -8.60 -11.61 23.09
CA GLU A 219 -7.46 -10.79 23.52
C GLU A 219 -6.14 -11.41 23.07
N GLU A 220 -5.97 -12.73 23.23
CA GLU A 220 -4.78 -13.45 22.76
C GLU A 220 -4.62 -13.32 21.23
N MET A 221 -5.71 -13.46 20.48
CA MET A 221 -5.71 -13.29 19.02
C MET A 221 -5.37 -11.86 18.61
N ALA A 222 -5.93 -10.85 19.30
CA ALA A 222 -5.65 -9.44 19.06
C ALA A 222 -4.19 -9.08 19.34
N LEU A 223 -3.62 -9.58 20.45
CA LEU A 223 -2.21 -9.40 20.80
C LEU A 223 -1.26 -10.12 19.84
N THR A 224 -1.65 -11.30 19.36
CA THR A 224 -0.90 -12.05 18.35
C THR A 224 -0.89 -11.32 17.02
N LEU A 225 -2.05 -10.83 16.55
CA LEU A 225 -2.17 -9.99 15.37
C LEU A 225 -1.36 -8.70 15.52
N GLN A 226 -1.41 -8.04 16.67
CA GLN A 226 -0.63 -6.84 16.96
C GLN A 226 0.88 -7.13 16.89
N SER A 227 1.33 -8.23 17.47
CA SER A 227 2.74 -8.66 17.47
C SER A 227 3.20 -9.02 16.06
N PHE A 228 2.35 -9.69 15.27
CA PHE A 228 2.60 -9.96 13.85
C PHE A 228 2.74 -8.68 13.05
N ILE A 229 1.80 -7.74 13.17
CA ILE A 229 1.84 -6.44 12.48
C ILE A 229 3.14 -5.70 12.85
N LYS A 230 3.44 -5.56 14.15
CA LYS A 230 4.67 -4.92 14.65
C LYS A 230 5.95 -5.60 14.11
N GLY A 231 5.99 -6.93 14.10
CA GLY A 231 7.12 -7.71 13.55
C GLY A 231 7.30 -7.56 12.03
N GLN A 232 6.21 -7.33 11.30
CA GLN A 232 6.20 -7.20 9.84
C GLN A 232 6.61 -5.82 9.30
N HIS A 233 6.65 -4.78 10.15
CA HIS A 233 7.03 -3.41 9.78
C HIS A 233 8.56 -3.17 9.69
N SER A 234 9.40 -4.18 9.97
CA SER A 234 10.86 -4.01 10.07
C SER A 234 11.68 -4.37 8.81
N ARG A 235 11.07 -4.55 7.62
CA ARG A 235 11.82 -4.98 6.41
C ARG A 235 11.46 -4.20 5.14
N PRO A 236 12.39 -4.09 4.16
CA PRO A 236 12.48 -2.99 3.21
C PRO A 236 11.19 -2.81 2.39
N HIS A 237 10.76 -1.56 2.31
CA HIS A 237 9.49 -1.13 1.77
C HIS A 237 9.25 -1.67 0.35
N ASN A 238 8.04 -2.19 0.15
CA ASN A 238 7.32 -2.37 -1.12
C ASN A 238 7.53 -3.67 -1.92
N ARG A 239 8.58 -4.48 -1.71
CA ARG A 239 8.77 -5.68 -2.56
C ARG A 239 7.69 -6.75 -2.37
N PHE A 240 7.14 -6.90 -1.16
CA PHE A 240 6.14 -7.92 -0.84
C PHE A 240 4.80 -7.35 -0.38
N LEU A 241 4.59 -6.03 -0.51
CA LEU A 241 3.35 -5.39 -0.04
C LEU A 241 2.14 -5.96 -0.79
N TYR A 242 2.24 -6.13 -2.10
CA TYR A 242 1.18 -6.73 -2.90
C TYR A 242 0.86 -8.17 -2.48
N ALA A 243 1.88 -9.01 -2.27
CA ALA A 243 1.70 -10.38 -1.80
C ALA A 243 1.07 -10.44 -0.39
N LYS A 244 1.46 -9.52 0.50
CA LYS A 244 0.84 -9.38 1.83
C LYS A 244 -0.63 -8.97 1.75
N LEU A 245 -0.96 -8.00 0.89
CA LEU A 245 -2.36 -7.59 0.65
C LEU A 245 -3.21 -8.75 0.11
N LEU A 246 -2.66 -9.55 -0.81
CA LEU A 246 -3.35 -10.75 -1.30
C LEU A 246 -3.52 -11.82 -0.21
N GLY A 247 -2.55 -11.98 0.69
CA GLY A 247 -2.66 -12.89 1.84
C GLY A 247 -3.81 -12.51 2.77
N LEU A 248 -3.98 -11.21 3.07
CA LEU A 248 -5.10 -10.73 3.89
C LEU A 248 -6.47 -11.05 3.31
N LEU A 249 -6.60 -11.11 1.97
CA LEU A 249 -7.86 -11.53 1.32
C LEU A 249 -8.20 -13.00 1.61
N ALA A 250 -7.19 -13.87 1.78
CA ALA A 250 -7.42 -15.27 2.13
C ALA A 250 -7.90 -15.41 3.59
N ASP A 251 -7.31 -14.66 4.52
CA ASP A 251 -7.72 -14.63 5.92
C ASP A 251 -9.16 -14.10 6.08
N LEU A 252 -9.50 -13.06 5.31
CA LEU A 252 -10.85 -12.49 5.28
C LEU A 252 -11.93 -13.48 4.83
N ARG A 253 -11.62 -14.41 3.93
CA ARG A 253 -12.56 -15.48 3.54
C ARG A 253 -12.89 -16.40 4.71
N SER A 254 -11.90 -16.72 5.55
CA SER A 254 -12.13 -17.53 6.76
C SER A 254 -13.04 -16.81 7.75
N ILE A 255 -12.84 -15.49 7.92
CA ILE A 255 -13.67 -14.64 8.77
C ILE A 255 -15.09 -14.52 8.21
N ASN A 256 -15.24 -14.35 6.88
CA ASN A 256 -16.52 -14.27 6.20
C ASN A 256 -17.35 -15.55 6.34
N ASN A 257 -16.73 -16.72 6.24
CA ASN A 257 -17.42 -17.99 6.44
C ASN A 257 -17.99 -18.11 7.87
N ALA A 258 -17.22 -17.68 8.87
CA ALA A 258 -17.67 -17.64 10.26
C ALA A 258 -18.80 -16.62 10.48
N TYR A 259 -18.74 -15.46 9.81
CA TYR A 259 -19.78 -14.42 9.86
C TYR A 259 -21.09 -14.86 9.17
N GLY A 260 -21.00 -15.46 7.98
CA GLY A 260 -22.15 -16.01 7.26
C GLY A 260 -22.89 -17.09 8.07
N TYR A 261 -22.15 -17.95 8.78
CA TYR A 261 -22.74 -18.91 9.71
C TYR A 261 -23.52 -18.20 10.83
N GLN A 262 -22.99 -17.11 11.39
CA GLN A 262 -23.65 -16.38 12.48
C GLN A 262 -24.94 -15.67 12.05
N ILE A 263 -24.97 -15.06 10.85
CA ILE A 263 -26.18 -14.43 10.30
C ILE A 263 -27.33 -15.45 10.18
N GLN A 264 -27.01 -16.68 9.78
CA GLN A 264 -28.02 -17.73 9.59
C GLN A 264 -28.57 -18.27 10.92
N HIS A 265 -27.79 -18.20 12.02
CA HIS A 265 -28.15 -18.79 13.31
C HIS A 265 -28.74 -17.79 14.33
N LEU A 266 -28.63 -16.48 14.08
CA LEU A 266 -29.27 -15.45 14.91
C LEU A 266 -30.73 -15.24 14.47
N GLN A 267 -31.67 -15.82 15.24
CA GLN A 267 -33.10 -15.68 15.00
C GLN A 267 -33.53 -14.20 14.92
N GLY A 268 -34.19 -13.83 13.82
CA GLY A 268 -34.69 -12.47 13.58
C GLY A 268 -33.72 -11.53 12.86
N LEU A 269 -32.42 -11.85 12.81
CA LEU A 269 -31.40 -11.00 12.15
C LEU A 269 -31.56 -11.01 10.63
N ALA A 270 -31.80 -12.19 10.05
CA ALA A 270 -32.07 -12.36 8.62
C ALA A 270 -33.27 -11.51 8.16
N ALA A 271 -34.32 -11.43 8.98
CA ALA A 271 -35.50 -10.61 8.69
C ALA A 271 -35.22 -9.09 8.78
N MET A 272 -34.23 -8.68 9.59
CA MET A 272 -33.81 -7.28 9.68
C MET A 272 -32.90 -6.84 8.52
N MET A 273 -32.26 -7.79 7.82
CA MET A 273 -31.23 -7.52 6.83
C MET A 273 -31.43 -8.30 5.51
N PRO A 274 -32.55 -8.10 4.80
CA PRO A 274 -32.90 -8.91 3.63
C PRO A 274 -31.85 -8.82 2.51
N LEU A 275 -31.26 -7.64 2.30
CA LEU A 275 -30.20 -7.44 1.32
C LEU A 275 -28.92 -8.21 1.69
N LEU A 276 -28.54 -8.21 2.97
CA LEU A 276 -27.36 -8.94 3.41
C LEU A 276 -27.59 -10.45 3.34
N GLN A 277 -28.81 -10.91 3.64
CA GLN A 277 -29.20 -12.30 3.46
C GLN A 277 -29.09 -12.73 1.99
N GLU A 278 -29.57 -11.91 1.05
CA GLU A 278 -29.43 -12.21 -0.39
C GLU A 278 -27.96 -12.29 -0.82
N ILE A 279 -27.12 -11.38 -0.33
CA ILE A 279 -25.68 -11.34 -0.61
C ILE A 279 -24.95 -12.55 -0.01
N CYS A 280 -25.37 -13.01 1.17
CA CYS A 280 -24.74 -14.15 1.87
C CYS A 280 -25.36 -15.52 1.54
N SER A 281 -26.38 -15.55 0.67
CA SER A 281 -27.08 -16.77 0.22
C SER A 281 -26.49 -17.38 -1.05
#